data_AF-A0A820QBE6-F1
#
_entry.id   AF-A0A820QBE6-F1
#
_cell.length_a   1.000
_cell.length_b   1.000
_cell.length_c   1.000
_cell.angle_alpha   90.00
_cell.angle_beta   90.00
_cell.angle_gamma   90.00
#
_symmetry.space_group_name_H-M   'P 1'
#
loop_
_entity.id
_entity.type
_entity.pdbx_description
1 polymer ?
#
loop_
_entity_poly.entity_id
_entity_poly.type
_entity_poly.pdbx_seq_one_letter_code
_entity_poly.pdbx_strand_id
1 'polypeptide(L)'
;MSNTEGEIASQANLNVHVAPIIKSLAPKIDGVQGQQIIISCQISGRPKPEIIFLKDKKDVTTLEDKSRFNIEYDEQTGEVRLIISNAKEEDQGKYTIRAKNAAQTVEEQTNVIVSAQLSFTEQLQDIDVISGQNITLTCRCQ
;
A
#
# COMPACT_ATOMS: atom_id res chain seq x y z
N MET A 1 17.53 40.17 49.52
CA MET A 1 16.32 40.66 48.84
C MET A 1 16.00 39.65 47.77
N SER A 2 15.08 38.74 48.10
CA SER A 2 14.59 37.68 47.24
C SER A 2 13.47 38.27 46.40
N ASN A 3 13.60 38.22 45.07
CA ASN A 3 12.55 38.70 44.20
C ASN A 3 11.42 37.65 44.22
N THR A 4 10.34 38.04 44.88
CA THR A 4 9.02 37.43 44.85
C THR A 4 8.47 37.47 43.40
N GLU A 5 7.59 36.53 43.07
CA GLU A 5 6.76 36.49 41.84
C GLU A 5 7.33 35.76 40.61
N GLY A 6 7.15 34.44 40.62
CA GLY A 6 6.58 33.75 39.45
C GLY A 6 7.58 33.10 38.49
N GLU A 7 7.85 31.82 38.69
CA GLU A 7 8.26 30.94 37.59
C GLU A 7 7.02 30.66 36.73
N ILE A 8 6.80 31.50 35.70
CA ILE A 8 5.85 31.17 34.63
C ILE A 8 6.45 30.04 33.80
N ALA A 9 6.19 28.80 34.22
CA ALA A 9 6.42 27.62 33.40
C ALA A 9 5.42 27.66 32.24
N SER A 10 5.83 28.22 31.11
CA SER A 10 5.10 28.07 29.86
C SER A 10 5.28 26.64 29.38
N GLN A 11 4.32 25.76 29.72
CA GLN A 11 4.22 24.46 29.07
C GLN A 11 3.67 24.67 27.65
N ALA A 12 4.58 24.80 26.69
CA ALA A 12 4.23 24.61 25.29
C ALA A 12 3.98 23.13 25.06
N ASN A 13 2.71 22.72 24.96
CA ASN A 13 2.36 21.39 24.50
C ASN A 13 2.83 21.24 23.05
N LEU A 14 3.98 20.62 22.85
CA LEU A 14 4.48 20.28 21.52
C LEU A 14 3.68 19.08 21.01
N ASN A 15 2.55 19.34 20.35
CA ASN A 15 1.83 18.33 19.61
C ASN A 15 2.66 17.93 18.39
N VAL A 16 3.49 16.89 18.54
CA VAL A 16 4.27 16.31 17.44
C VAL A 16 3.32 15.56 16.52
N HIS A 17 2.94 16.19 15.40
CA HIS A 17 2.23 15.51 14.31
C HIS A 17 3.26 14.89 13.37
N VAL A 18 3.18 13.57 13.18
CA VAL A 18 4.02 12.81 12.26
C VAL A 18 3.28 12.71 10.93
N ALA A 19 3.86 13.30 9.89
CA ALA A 19 3.31 13.22 8.53
C ALA A 19 3.10 11.76 8.12
N PRO A 20 2.01 11.45 7.39
CA PRO A 20 1.76 10.11 6.90
C PRO A 20 2.82 9.75 5.86
N ILE A 21 3.32 8.52 5.91
CA ILE A 21 4.28 7.96 4.95
C ILE A 21 3.73 6.61 4.51
N ILE A 22 3.64 6.43 3.20
CA ILE A 22 3.28 5.16 2.57
C ILE A 22 4.59 4.45 2.21
N LYS A 23 4.77 3.24 2.72
CA LYS A 23 5.90 2.35 2.47
C LYS A 23 5.41 1.01 1.99
N SER A 24 6.30 0.20 1.42
CA SER A 24 6.02 -1.18 1.02
C SER A 24 4.89 -1.33 0.00
N LEU A 25 4.57 -0.27 -0.76
CA LEU A 25 3.67 -0.36 -1.90
C LEU A 25 4.45 -0.86 -3.11
N ALA A 26 4.04 -1.99 -3.68
CA ALA A 26 4.62 -2.47 -4.93
C ALA A 26 4.25 -1.51 -6.07
N PRO A 27 5.18 -1.14 -6.96
CA PRO A 27 4.89 -0.26 -8.11
C PRO A 27 3.98 -0.93 -9.14
N LYS A 28 3.98 -2.26 -9.16
CA LYS A 28 3.18 -3.11 -10.02
C LYS A 28 2.69 -4.33 -9.25
N ILE A 29 1.42 -4.68 -9.43
CA ILE A 29 0.78 -5.85 -8.84
C ILE A 29 0.15 -6.67 -9.97
N ASP A 30 0.59 -7.90 -10.11
CA ASP A 30 0.03 -8.85 -11.07
C ASP A 30 -1.11 -9.63 -10.40
N GLY A 31 -2.28 -9.55 -10.99
CA GLY A 31 -3.51 -10.21 -10.56
C GLY A 31 -3.97 -11.23 -11.59
N VAL A 32 -4.76 -12.19 -11.13
CA VAL A 32 -5.30 -13.24 -11.97
C VAL A 32 -6.81 -13.09 -12.04
N GLN A 33 -7.36 -13.11 -13.26
CA GLN A 33 -8.80 -13.01 -13.47
C GLN A 33 -9.54 -14.12 -12.70
N GLY A 34 -10.59 -13.75 -11.98
CA GLY A 34 -11.37 -14.67 -11.13
C GLY A 34 -10.77 -14.94 -9.75
N GLN A 35 -9.51 -14.56 -9.50
CA GLN A 35 -8.87 -14.69 -8.19
C GLN A 35 -9.01 -13.40 -7.37
N GLN A 36 -8.64 -13.47 -6.09
CA GLN A 36 -8.52 -12.28 -5.26
C GLN A 36 -7.17 -11.58 -5.49
N ILE A 37 -7.17 -10.25 -5.57
CA ILE A 37 -5.95 -9.42 -5.61
C ILE A 37 -5.82 -8.71 -4.28
N ILE A 38 -4.62 -8.73 -3.69
CA ILE A 38 -4.34 -8.07 -2.43
C ILE A 38 -3.31 -6.98 -2.67
N ILE A 39 -3.73 -5.73 -2.48
CA ILE A 39 -2.86 -4.56 -2.53
C ILE A 39 -2.51 -4.18 -1.10
N SER A 40 -1.33 -4.58 -0.64
CA SER A 40 -0.83 -4.23 0.69
C SER A 40 0.13 -3.05 0.63
N CYS A 41 0.09 -2.21 1.66
CA CYS A 41 1.06 -1.16 1.91
C CYS A 41 1.15 -0.87 3.39
N GLN A 42 2.24 -0.26 3.83
CA GLN A 42 2.42 0.16 5.21
C GLN A 42 2.28 1.67 5.31
N ILE A 43 1.29 2.14 6.05
CA ILE A 43 1.01 3.56 6.24
C ILE A 43 1.30 3.92 7.69
N SER A 44 2.33 4.75 7.87
CA SER A 44 2.75 5.26 9.17
C SER A 44 2.39 6.73 9.29
N GLY A 45 1.71 7.16 10.35
CA GLY A 45 1.39 8.58 10.55
C GLY A 45 0.69 8.81 11.89
N ARG A 46 0.89 9.99 12.49
CA ARG A 46 0.21 10.38 13.73
C ARG A 46 -0.27 11.83 13.65
N PRO A 47 -1.54 12.15 13.95
CA PRO A 47 -2.65 11.26 14.27
C PRO A 47 -3.02 10.29 13.13
N LYS A 48 -3.89 9.30 13.41
CA LYS A 48 -4.25 8.22 12.47
C LYS A 48 -4.66 8.82 11.11
N PRO A 49 -3.96 8.50 10.01
CA PRO A 49 -4.35 8.98 8.70
C PRO A 49 -5.63 8.29 8.22
N GLU A 50 -6.47 9.04 7.55
CA GLU A 50 -7.60 8.54 6.77
C GLU A 50 -7.05 7.95 5.47
N ILE A 51 -7.38 6.69 5.19
CA ILE A 51 -6.84 5.96 4.04
C ILE A 51 -7.94 5.81 3.00
N ILE A 52 -7.66 6.31 1.80
CA ILE A 52 -8.59 6.34 0.68
C ILE A 52 -7.92 5.64 -0.50
N PHE A 53 -8.60 4.65 -1.06
CA PHE A 53 -8.15 3.97 -2.27
C PHE A 53 -8.93 4.52 -3.47
N LEU A 54 -8.20 4.94 -4.50
CA LEU A 54 -8.76 5.39 -5.76
C LEU A 54 -8.33 4.44 -6.89
N LYS A 55 -9.29 3.94 -7.67
CA LYS A 55 -9.05 3.25 -8.94
C LYS A 55 -9.23 4.25 -10.07
N ASP A 56 -8.20 4.49 -10.87
CA ASP A 56 -8.22 5.42 -12.01
C ASP A 56 -8.78 6.81 -11.64
N LYS A 57 -8.38 7.32 -10.46
CA LYS A 57 -8.84 8.58 -9.85
C LYS A 57 -10.30 8.60 -9.36
N LYS A 58 -10.97 7.46 -9.31
CA LYS A 58 -12.30 7.29 -8.70
C LYS A 58 -12.21 6.50 -7.40
N ASP A 59 -12.91 6.93 -6.37
CA ASP A 59 -12.89 6.24 -5.08
C ASP A 59 -13.47 4.83 -5.21
N VAL A 60 -12.75 3.81 -4.73
CA VAL A 60 -13.19 2.40 -4.85
C VAL A 60 -14.52 2.14 -4.15
N THR A 61 -14.84 2.93 -3.13
CA THR A 61 -16.10 2.86 -2.35
C THR A 61 -17.31 3.36 -3.12
N THR A 62 -17.09 4.14 -4.18
CA THR A 62 -18.15 4.69 -5.06
C THR A 62 -18.41 3.84 -6.29
N LEU A 63 -17.59 2.80 -6.52
CA LEU A 63 -17.78 1.88 -7.63
C LEU A 63 -19.02 1.01 -7.37
N GLU A 64 -19.73 0.68 -8.45
CA GLU A 64 -20.92 -0.20 -8.40
C GLU A 64 -20.59 -1.57 -7.77
N ASP A 65 -19.34 -2.01 -7.95
CA ASP A 65 -18.78 -3.26 -7.43
C ASP A 65 -18.19 -3.15 -6.01
N LYS A 66 -18.56 -2.15 -5.19
CA LYS A 66 -17.98 -1.93 -3.84
C LYS A 66 -17.93 -3.18 -2.94
N SER A 67 -18.87 -4.12 -3.10
CA SER A 67 -18.90 -5.37 -2.31
C SER A 67 -17.70 -6.28 -2.58
N ARG A 68 -17.01 -6.10 -3.71
CA ARG A 68 -15.79 -6.84 -4.06
C ARG A 68 -14.55 -6.24 -3.42
N PHE A 69 -14.59 -4.96 -3.03
CA PHE A 69 -13.47 -4.23 -2.47
C PHE A 69 -13.58 -4.23 -0.93
N ASN A 70 -12.69 -4.97 -0.27
CA ASN A 70 -12.57 -4.98 1.19
C ASN A 70 -11.29 -4.25 1.60
N ILE A 71 -11.39 -3.30 2.52
CA ILE A 71 -10.24 -2.55 3.03
C ILE A 71 -9.99 -2.99 4.46
N GLU A 72 -8.83 -3.58 4.71
CA GLU A 72 -8.37 -3.97 6.03
C GLU A 72 -7.27 -3.01 6.47
N TYR A 73 -7.36 -2.56 7.72
CA TYR A 73 -6.36 -1.71 8.34
C TYR A 73 -5.95 -2.29 9.69
N ASP A 74 -4.66 -2.58 9.83
CA ASP A 74 -4.04 -3.01 11.07
C ASP A 74 -3.42 -1.79 11.78
N GLU A 75 -4.03 -1.38 12.89
CA GLU A 75 -3.57 -0.24 13.68
C GLU A 75 -2.25 -0.50 14.43
N GLN A 76 -1.90 -1.76 14.68
CA GLN A 76 -0.69 -2.11 15.42
C GLN A 76 0.55 -2.03 14.53
N THR A 77 0.43 -2.55 13.30
CA THR A 77 1.54 -2.61 12.33
C THR A 77 1.53 -1.42 11.36
N GLY A 78 0.41 -0.71 11.26
CA GLY A 78 0.16 0.30 10.24
C GLY A 78 -0.03 -0.30 8.85
N GLU A 79 -0.25 -1.61 8.75
CA GLU A 79 -0.46 -2.29 7.48
C GLU A 79 -1.89 -2.04 6.97
N VAL A 80 -2.00 -1.73 5.69
CA VAL A 80 -3.28 -1.54 4.99
C VAL A 80 -3.33 -2.52 3.84
N ARG A 81 -4.44 -3.22 3.71
CA ARG A 81 -4.68 -4.17 2.62
C ARG A 81 -6.00 -3.84 1.93
N LEU A 82 -5.95 -3.57 0.63
CA LEU A 82 -7.13 -3.55 -0.22
C LEU A 82 -7.25 -4.91 -0.91
N ILE A 83 -8.28 -5.65 -0.56
CA ILE A 83 -8.61 -6.97 -1.09
C ILE A 83 -9.69 -6.79 -2.15
N ILE A 84 -9.39 -7.18 -3.38
CA ILE A 84 -10.31 -7.14 -4.51
C ILE A 84 -10.73 -8.57 -4.80
N SER A 85 -11.96 -8.93 -4.44
CA SER A 85 -12.54 -10.25 -4.69
C SER A 85 -12.97 -10.39 -6.15
N ASN A 86 -12.72 -11.55 -6.75
CA ASN A 86 -13.10 -11.86 -8.12
C ASN A 86 -12.61 -10.79 -9.12
N ALA A 87 -11.30 -10.71 -9.30
CA ALA A 87 -10.67 -9.72 -10.17
C ALA A 87 -11.13 -9.88 -11.62
N LYS A 88 -11.55 -8.78 -12.24
CA LYS A 88 -11.95 -8.75 -13.66
C LYS A 88 -10.86 -8.06 -14.48
N GLU A 89 -10.83 -8.30 -15.78
CA GLU A 89 -9.97 -7.50 -16.68
C GLU A 89 -10.27 -6.00 -16.59
N GLU A 90 -11.51 -5.63 -16.27
CA GLU A 90 -11.91 -4.24 -16.03
C GLU A 90 -11.32 -3.65 -14.75
N ASP A 91 -10.85 -4.49 -13.83
CA ASP A 91 -10.16 -4.06 -12.60
C ASP A 91 -8.69 -3.74 -12.82
N GLN A 92 -8.13 -4.09 -13.98
CA GLN A 92 -6.80 -3.61 -14.35
C GLN A 92 -6.81 -2.08 -14.43
N GLY A 93 -5.75 -1.45 -13.95
CA GLY A 93 -5.68 0.00 -13.94
C GLY A 93 -4.74 0.54 -12.88
N LYS A 94 -4.80 1.85 -12.69
CA LYS A 94 -3.93 2.54 -11.76
C LYS A 94 -4.63 2.76 -10.44
N TYR A 95 -4.12 2.14 -9.39
CA TYR A 95 -4.61 2.32 -8.02
C TYR A 95 -3.77 3.37 -7.31
N THR A 96 -4.42 4.35 -6.72
CA THR A 96 -3.80 5.41 -5.93
C THR A 96 -4.22 5.26 -4.48
N ILE A 97 -3.26 5.18 -3.59
CA ILE A 97 -3.46 5.10 -2.15
C ILE A 97 -3.21 6.49 -1.60
N ARG A 98 -4.25 7.09 -1.03
CA ARG A 98 -4.21 8.43 -0.44
C ARG A 98 -4.32 8.31 1.07
N ALA A 99 -3.27 8.69 1.77
CA ALA A 99 -3.26 8.80 3.21
C ALA A 99 -3.30 10.27 3.64
N LYS A 100 -4.40 10.67 4.27
CA LYS A 100 -4.63 12.04 4.72
C LYS A 100 -4.53 12.13 6.23
N ASN A 101 -3.62 12.95 6.73
CA ASN A 101 -3.49 13.27 8.15
C ASN A 101 -3.67 14.80 8.34
N ALA A 102 -3.94 15.25 9.56
CA ALA A 102 -4.10 16.66 9.93
C ALA A 102 -2.89 17.54 9.55
N ALA A 103 -1.69 16.96 9.48
CA ALA A 103 -0.48 17.65 9.06
C ALA A 103 -0.28 17.68 7.53
N GLN A 104 -0.57 16.57 6.85
CA GLN A 104 -0.21 16.40 5.44
C GLN A 104 -1.05 15.32 4.77
N THR A 105 -1.23 15.44 3.45
CA THR A 105 -1.77 14.39 2.58
C THR A 105 -0.64 13.81 1.75
N VAL A 106 -0.54 12.48 1.72
CA VAL A 106 0.39 11.76 0.84
C VAL A 106 -0.39 10.80 -0.05
N GLU A 107 0.10 10.63 -1.27
CA GLU A 107 -0.52 9.81 -2.29
C GLU A 107 0.57 8.98 -2.97
N GLU A 108 0.32 7.68 -3.09
CA GLU A 108 1.22 6.74 -3.78
C GLU A 108 0.43 5.94 -4.82
N GLN A 109 1.12 5.52 -5.87
CA GLN A 109 0.47 4.92 -7.04
C GLN A 109 1.04 3.54 -7.34
N THR A 110 0.16 2.59 -7.64
CA THR A 110 0.50 1.23 -8.08
C THR A 110 -0.29 0.87 -9.33
N ASN A 111 0.32 0.09 -10.21
CA ASN A 111 -0.34 -0.42 -11.40
C ASN A 111 -0.78 -1.86 -11.18
N VAL A 112 -2.08 -2.14 -11.31
CA VAL A 112 -2.62 -3.49 -11.22
C VAL A 112 -2.84 -4.00 -12.64
N ILE A 113 -2.23 -5.14 -12.96
CA ILE A 113 -2.43 -5.83 -14.23
C ILE A 113 -3.16 -7.13 -13.96
N VAL A 114 -4.34 -7.30 -14.56
CA VAL A 114 -5.10 -8.54 -14.45
C VAL A 114 -4.80 -9.38 -15.68
N SER A 115 -4.09 -10.48 -15.48
CA SER A 115 -3.87 -11.47 -16.52
C SER A 115 -4.96 -12.52 -16.45
N ALA A 116 -5.41 -13.03 -17.61
CA ALA A 116 -6.24 -14.22 -17.65
C ALA A 116 -5.53 -15.36 -16.89
N GLN A 117 -6.28 -16.17 -16.16
CA GLN A 117 -5.73 -17.31 -15.44
C GLN A 117 -5.14 -18.32 -16.43
N LEU A 118 -3.84 -18.21 -16.69
CA LEU A 118 -3.03 -19.33 -17.09
C LEU A 118 -2.75 -20.13 -15.83
N SER A 119 -3.34 -21.32 -15.73
CA SER A 119 -3.07 -22.28 -14.67
C SER A 119 -1.60 -22.71 -14.72
N PHE A 120 -0.69 -21.91 -14.16
CA PHE A 120 0.72 -22.25 -14.04
C PHE A 120 1.02 -22.64 -12.59
N THR A 121 1.26 -23.94 -12.43
CA THR A 121 1.55 -24.67 -11.20
C THR A 121 2.98 -24.41 -10.70
N GLU A 122 3.47 -23.17 -10.69
CA GLU A 122 4.83 -22.88 -10.22
C GLU A 122 4.84 -21.60 -9.40
N GLN A 123 4.69 -21.77 -8.08
CA GLN A 123 5.10 -20.76 -7.12
C GLN A 123 6.58 -20.46 -7.35
N LEU A 124 6.93 -19.16 -7.38
CA LEU A 124 8.31 -18.67 -7.38
C LEU A 124 9.11 -19.44 -6.34
N GLN A 125 10.02 -20.32 -6.79
CA GLN A 125 11.06 -20.86 -5.92
C GLN A 125 12.05 -19.72 -5.65
N ASP A 126 12.22 -19.38 -4.38
CA ASP A 126 13.39 -18.63 -3.92
C ASP A 126 14.62 -19.44 -4.31
N ILE A 127 15.39 -18.94 -5.28
CA ILE A 127 16.69 -19.50 -5.61
C ILE A 127 17.68 -18.95 -4.60
N ASP A 128 17.99 -19.74 -3.57
CA ASP A 128 19.19 -19.51 -2.75
C ASP A 128 20.42 -19.69 -3.64
N VAL A 129 20.98 -18.57 -4.10
CA VAL A 129 22.23 -18.54 -4.84
C VAL A 129 23.37 -18.75 -3.85
N ILE A 130 23.93 -19.96 -3.83
CA ILE A 130 25.21 -20.22 -3.17
C ILE A 130 26.30 -19.51 -3.99
N SER A 131 27.04 -18.62 -3.34
CA SER A 131 28.20 -17.90 -3.89
C SER A 131 29.10 -18.81 -4.75
N GLY A 132 29.17 -18.56 -6.06
CA GLY A 132 30.24 -19.10 -6.91
C GLY A 132 29.87 -19.85 -8.21
N GLN A 133 28.64 -19.78 -8.73
CA GLN A 133 28.31 -20.46 -10.00
C GLN A 133 27.95 -19.50 -11.16
N ASN A 134 28.68 -19.66 -12.26
CA ASN A 134 28.48 -18.95 -13.53
C ASN A 134 27.35 -19.59 -14.32
N ILE A 135 26.19 -18.95 -14.41
CA ILE A 135 25.07 -19.43 -15.23
C ILE A 135 25.20 -18.83 -16.63
N THR A 136 25.32 -19.69 -17.65
CA THR A 136 25.34 -19.30 -19.07
C THR A 136 23.95 -19.53 -19.68
N LEU A 137 23.24 -18.46 -19.99
CA LEU A 137 21.96 -18.51 -20.70
C LEU A 137 22.22 -18.60 -22.21
N THR A 138 21.89 -19.73 -22.85
CA THR A 138 21.94 -19.86 -24.31
C THR A 138 20.53 -20.10 -24.85
N CYS A 139 20.00 -19.11 -25.57
CA CYS A 139 18.72 -19.21 -26.27
C CYS A 139 18.95 -19.70 -27.71
N ARG A 140 18.20 -20.71 -28.17
CA ARG A 140 18.11 -21.07 -29.60
C ARG A 140 16.65 -21.00 -30.03
N CYS A 141 16.38 -20.09 -30.96
CA CYS A 141 15.15 -20.00 -31.74
C CYS A 141 15.29 -20.96 -32.94
N GLN A 142 14.23 -21.70 -33.27
CA GLN A 142 14.14 -22.55 -34.45
C GLN A 142 12.92 -22.15 -35.27
#